data_AF-A0A1S8YCM5-F1
#
_entry.id   AF-A0A1S8YCM5-F1
#
_cell.length_a   1.000
_cell.length_b   1.000
_cell.length_c   1.000
_cell.angle_alpha   90.00
_cell.angle_beta   90.00
_cell.angle_gamma   90.00
#
_symmetry.space_group_name_H-M   'P 1'
#
loop_
_entity.id
_entity.type
_entity.pdbx_description
1 polymer ?
#
loop_
_entity_poly.entity_id
_entity_poly.type
_entity_poly.pdbx_seq_one_letter_code
_entity_poly.pdbx_strand_id
1 'polypeptide(L)'
;MALNIRQVSFYMTQRNKGLTQEAAAATAGISVRSGRRIEKGQWQPFGERHWRTRQDPLEDVWLSDILPLLESRPQISPATVLEYLQEKYPGKYPDKLRRTLQ
;
A
#
# COMPACT_ATOMS: atom_id res chain seq x y z
N MET A 1 -4.29 11.25 4.74
CA MET A 1 -5.43 10.45 4.24
C MET A 1 -5.56 10.69 2.76
N ALA A 2 -5.47 9.66 1.92
CA ALA A 2 -5.74 9.79 0.50
C ALA A 2 -7.27 9.85 0.31
N LEU A 3 -7.75 10.87 -0.38
CA LEU A 3 -9.18 11.05 -0.66
C LEU A 3 -9.51 10.36 -1.98
N ASN A 4 -10.52 9.50 -1.97
CA ASN A 4 -11.02 8.88 -3.19
C ASN A 4 -11.85 9.89 -4.00
N ILE A 5 -11.76 9.84 -5.33
CA ILE A 5 -12.56 10.63 -6.28
C ILE A 5 -14.06 10.56 -5.94
N ARG A 6 -14.58 9.39 -5.53
CA ARG A 6 -16.00 9.24 -5.15
C ARG A 6 -16.37 10.10 -3.93
N GLN A 7 -15.50 10.16 -2.92
CA GLN A 7 -15.73 10.99 -1.73
C GLN A 7 -15.73 12.47 -2.07
N VAL A 8 -14.83 12.89 -2.98
CA VAL A 8 -14.76 14.28 -3.44
C VAL A 8 -16.01 14.68 -4.24
N SER A 9 -16.45 13.83 -5.18
CA SER A 9 -17.67 14.07 -5.94
C SER A 9 -18.91 14.17 -5.04
N PHE A 10 -19.01 13.27 -4.06
CA PHE A 10 -20.10 13.30 -3.10
C PHE A 10 -20.06 14.55 -2.20
N TYR A 11 -18.88 14.93 -1.70
CA TYR A 11 -18.69 16.18 -0.96
C TYR A 11 -19.14 17.41 -1.78
N MET A 12 -18.71 17.52 -3.05
CA MET A 12 -19.11 18.63 -3.92
C MET A 12 -20.62 18.64 -4.18
N THR A 13 -21.25 17.46 -4.33
CA THR A 13 -22.71 17.35 -4.46
C THR A 13 -23.42 17.91 -3.24
N GLN A 14 -22.93 17.61 -2.02
CA GLN A 14 -23.50 18.16 -0.79
C GLN A 14 -23.27 19.67 -0.66
N ARG A 15 -22.12 20.19 -1.11
CA ARG A 15 -21.86 21.64 -1.17
C ARG A 15 -22.80 22.35 -2.15
N ASN A 16 -23.08 21.75 -3.30
CA ASN A 16 -24.02 22.30 -4.29
C ASN A 16 -25.47 22.31 -3.79
N LYS A 17 -25.82 21.42 -2.84
CA LYS A 17 -27.12 21.45 -2.14
C LYS A 17 -27.21 22.54 -1.05
N GLY A 18 -26.17 23.33 -0.84
CA GLY A 18 -26.15 24.42 0.13
C GLY A 18 -25.73 24.03 1.55
N LEU A 19 -25.29 22.79 1.80
CA LEU A 19 -24.79 22.38 3.12
C LEU A 19 -23.51 23.13 3.46
N THR A 20 -23.29 23.44 4.74
CA THR A 20 -22.03 24.02 5.22
C THR A 20 -20.85 23.08 4.95
N GLN A 21 -19.63 23.63 4.93
CA GLN A 21 -18.42 22.83 4.74
C GLN A 21 -18.30 21.69 5.77
N GLU A 22 -18.67 21.96 7.02
CA GLU A 22 -18.64 20.98 8.12
C GLU A 22 -19.65 19.86 7.91
N ALA A 23 -20.91 20.21 7.60
CA ALA A 23 -21.96 19.24 7.34
C ALA A 23 -21.64 18.37 6.12
N ALA A 24 -21.20 18.98 5.02
CA ALA A 24 -20.82 18.26 3.81
C ALA A 24 -19.60 17.33 4.05
N ALA A 25 -18.60 17.78 4.83
CA ALA A 25 -17.44 16.98 5.17
C ALA A 25 -17.82 15.77 6.04
N ALA A 26 -18.66 15.98 7.05
CA ALA A 26 -19.18 14.91 7.90
C ALA A 26 -20.00 13.89 7.10
N THR A 27 -20.92 14.35 6.24
CA THR A 27 -21.72 13.46 5.37
C THR A 27 -20.83 12.66 4.41
N ALA A 28 -19.78 13.27 3.86
CA ALA A 28 -18.86 12.60 2.94
C ALA A 28 -17.79 11.73 3.62
N GLY A 29 -17.75 11.69 4.95
CA GLY A 29 -16.76 10.93 5.72
C GLY A 29 -15.33 11.46 5.52
N ILE A 30 -15.16 12.78 5.37
CA ILE A 30 -13.87 13.43 5.18
C ILE A 30 -13.64 14.51 6.23
N SER A 31 -12.38 14.89 6.45
CA SER A 31 -12.07 15.99 7.37
C SER A 31 -12.49 17.34 6.78
N VAL A 32 -12.86 18.29 7.64
CA VAL A 32 -13.14 19.69 7.25
C VAL A 32 -11.95 20.31 6.51
N ARG A 33 -10.71 20.00 6.94
CA ARG A 33 -9.48 20.42 6.27
C ARG A 33 -9.38 19.88 4.84
N SER A 34 -9.82 18.64 4.60
CA SER A 34 -9.92 18.06 3.27
C SER A 34 -10.94 18.80 2.41
N GLY A 35 -12.13 19.07 2.94
CA GLY A 35 -13.14 19.89 2.27
C GLY A 35 -12.61 21.26 1.86
N ARG A 36 -11.93 21.96 2.76
CA ARG A 36 -11.28 23.25 2.48
C ARG A 36 -10.24 23.17 1.36
N ARG A 37 -9.45 22.10 1.29
CA ARG A 37 -8.48 21.89 0.19
C ARG A 37 -9.16 21.62 -1.15
N ILE A 38 -10.26 20.86 -1.12
CA ILE A 38 -11.08 20.59 -2.31
C ILE A 38 -11.65 21.89 -2.86
N GLU A 39 -12.25 22.73 -2.01
CA GLU A 39 -12.81 24.03 -2.41
C GLU A 39 -11.75 25.01 -2.93
N LYS A 40 -10.53 24.98 -2.38
CA LYS A 40 -9.40 25.81 -2.86
C LYS A 40 -8.74 25.29 -4.15
N GLY A 41 -9.22 24.19 -4.74
CA GLY A 41 -8.58 23.55 -5.89
C GLY A 41 -7.20 22.94 -5.59
N GLN A 42 -6.87 22.75 -4.30
CA GLN A 42 -5.59 22.20 -3.82
C GLN A 42 -5.64 20.68 -3.64
N TRP A 43 -6.72 20.06 -4.09
CA TRP A 43 -6.86 18.61 -4.15
C TRP A 43 -6.67 18.16 -5.59
N GLN A 44 -5.86 17.14 -5.77
CA GLN A 44 -5.74 16.39 -7.01
C GLN A 44 -5.93 14.90 -6.67
N PRO A 45 -6.56 14.13 -7.57
CA PRO A 45 -6.58 12.69 -7.41
C PRO A 45 -5.14 12.19 -7.32
N PHE A 46 -4.86 11.35 -6.34
CA PHE A 46 -3.57 10.66 -6.32
C PHE A 46 -3.47 9.83 -7.59
N GLY A 47 -2.47 10.10 -8.42
CA GLY A 47 -2.14 9.25 -9.55
C GLY A 47 -1.73 7.86 -9.07
N GLU A 48 -1.79 6.89 -9.97
CA GLU A 48 -1.25 5.56 -9.71
C GLU A 48 0.24 5.67 -9.38
N ARG A 49 0.64 5.15 -8.21
CA ARG A 49 2.06 5.04 -7.88
C ARG A 49 2.67 4.00 -8.80
N HIS A 50 3.39 4.47 -9.80
CA HIS A 50 4.12 3.62 -10.74
C HIS A 50 5.41 3.03 -10.13
N TRP A 51 5.90 3.57 -9.01
CA TRP A 51 7.17 3.13 -8.40
C TRP A 51 6.95 2.50 -7.02
N ARG A 52 7.60 1.36 -6.79
CA ARG A 52 7.75 0.76 -5.46
C ARG A 52 8.75 1.62 -4.68
N THR A 53 8.42 1.95 -3.43
CA THR A 53 9.31 2.77 -2.59
C THR A 53 10.57 2.04 -2.16
N ARG A 54 10.62 0.72 -2.33
CA ARG A 54 11.79 -0.14 -2.08
C ARG A 54 11.89 -1.19 -3.16
N GLN A 55 13.12 -1.50 -3.56
CA GLN A 55 13.44 -2.68 -4.36
C GLN A 55 13.07 -3.94 -3.58
N ASP A 56 12.70 -5.00 -4.29
CA ASP A 56 12.34 -6.26 -3.65
C ASP A 56 13.61 -6.93 -3.11
N PRO A 57 13.72 -7.15 -1.78
CA PRO A 57 14.92 -7.72 -1.18
C PRO A 57 15.18 -9.18 -1.59
N LEU A 58 14.22 -9.86 -2.22
CA LEU A 58 14.31 -11.27 -2.62
C LEU A 58 14.35 -11.45 -4.15
N GLU A 59 14.36 -10.37 -4.93
CA GLU A 59 14.33 -10.42 -6.40
C GLU A 59 15.41 -11.33 -6.99
N ASP A 60 16.66 -11.16 -6.53
CA ASP A 60 17.83 -11.94 -6.98
C ASP A 60 17.67 -13.46 -6.83
N VAL A 61 16.90 -13.90 -5.82
CA VAL A 61 16.80 -15.31 -5.41
C VAL A 61 15.41 -15.89 -5.66
N TRP A 62 14.48 -15.09 -6.14
CA TRP A 62 13.09 -15.50 -6.33
C TRP A 62 12.98 -16.68 -7.31
N LEU A 63 13.54 -16.52 -8.51
CA LEU A 63 13.46 -17.53 -9.56
C LEU A 63 14.46 -18.68 -9.36
N SER A 64 15.63 -18.40 -8.80
CA SER A 64 16.70 -19.40 -8.66
C SER A 64 16.51 -20.33 -7.47
N ASP A 65 15.95 -19.83 -6.37
CA ASP A 65 15.97 -20.50 -5.08
C ASP A 65 14.57 -20.67 -4.51
N ILE A 66 13.81 -19.58 -4.37
CA ILE A 66 12.53 -19.59 -3.67
C ILE A 66 11.48 -20.36 -4.47
N LEU A 67 11.35 -20.07 -5.76
CA LEU A 67 10.33 -20.69 -6.61
C LEU A 67 10.53 -22.21 -6.73
N PRO A 68 11.73 -22.74 -7.04
CA PRO A 68 11.97 -24.20 -7.04
C PRO A 68 11.72 -24.86 -5.67
N LEU A 69 12.06 -24.16 -4.58
CA LEU A 69 11.83 -24.65 -3.22
C LEU A 69 10.33 -24.78 -2.92
N LEU A 70 9.53 -23.78 -3.30
CA LEU A 70 8.07 -23.81 -3.17
C LEU A 70 7.41 -24.88 -4.06
N GLU A 71 7.89 -25.06 -5.30
CA GLU A 71 7.39 -26.11 -6.20
C GLU A 71 7.67 -27.51 -5.65
N SER A 72 8.86 -27.73 -5.09
CA SER A 72 9.24 -29.02 -4.49
C SER A 72 8.53 -29.29 -3.16
N ARG A 73 8.22 -28.24 -2.38
CA ARG A 73 7.62 -28.33 -1.05
C ARG A 73 6.55 -27.24 -0.88
N PRO A 74 5.32 -27.46 -1.39
CA PRO A 74 4.27 -26.42 -1.38
C PRO A 74 3.86 -25.93 0.01
N GLN A 75 4.04 -26.76 1.05
CA GLN A 75 3.66 -26.45 2.43
C GLN A 75 4.83 -25.93 3.28
N ILE A 76 5.96 -25.55 2.66
CA ILE A 76 7.11 -25.03 3.39
C ILE A 76 6.78 -23.72 4.10
N SER A 77 7.24 -23.59 5.35
CA SER A 77 6.96 -22.38 6.11
C SER A 77 7.84 -21.20 5.63
N PRO A 78 7.34 -19.96 5.68
CA PRO A 78 8.14 -18.76 5.43
C PRO A 78 9.43 -18.67 6.25
N ALA A 79 9.40 -19.20 7.48
CA ALA A 79 10.59 -19.25 8.34
C ALA A 79 11.65 -20.19 7.76
N THR A 80 11.25 -21.38 7.33
CA THR A 80 12.14 -22.37 6.72
C THR A 80 12.72 -21.89 5.39
N VAL A 81 11.95 -21.15 4.59
CA VAL A 81 12.46 -20.51 3.37
C VAL A 81 13.55 -19.49 3.71
N LEU A 82 13.35 -18.67 4.76
CA LEU A 82 14.36 -17.70 5.17
C LEU A 82 15.63 -18.38 5.73
N GLU A 83 15.48 -19.41 6.56
CA GLU A 83 16.59 -20.20 7.10
C GLU A 83 17.43 -20.79 5.95
N TYR A 84 16.78 -21.38 4.94
CA TYR A 84 17.47 -21.88 3.74
C TYR A 84 18.28 -20.79 3.04
N LEU A 85 17.72 -19.59 2.88
CA LEU A 85 18.43 -18.46 2.26
C LEU A 85 19.59 -17.96 3.11
N GLN A 86 19.45 -17.98 4.44
CA GLN A 86 20.50 -17.57 5.38
C GLN A 86 21.66 -18.58 5.43
N GLU A 87 21.36 -19.88 5.34
CA GLU A 87 22.36 -20.93 5.23
C GLU A 87 23.11 -20.85 3.90
N LYS A 88 22.39 -20.65 2.79
CA LYS A 88 22.98 -20.58 1.45
C LYS A 88 23.76 -19.28 1.20
N TYR A 89 23.30 -18.16 1.75
CA TYR A 89 23.87 -16.83 1.56
C TYR A 89 24.11 -16.13 2.92
N PRO A 90 25.14 -16.55 3.68
CA PRO A 90 25.39 -16.04 5.01
C PRO A 90 25.58 -14.52 5.02
N GLY A 91 24.83 -13.83 5.87
CA GLY A 91 24.88 -12.37 6.03
C GLY A 91 24.09 -11.55 4.99
N LYS A 92 23.54 -12.16 3.93
CA LYS A 92 22.79 -11.43 2.88
C LYS A 92 21.32 -11.18 3.24
N TYR A 93 20.68 -12.11 3.96
CA TYR A 93 19.24 -12.08 4.24
C TYR A 93 18.94 -11.95 5.75
N PRO A 94 18.65 -10.74 6.27
CA PRO A 94 18.36 -10.54 7.69
C PRO A 94 16.94 -10.97 8.09
N ASP A 95 16.75 -11.31 9.37
CA ASP A 95 15.48 -11.82 9.95
C ASP A 95 14.24 -10.95 9.66
N LYS A 96 14.42 -9.64 9.48
CA LYS A 96 13.34 -8.71 9.12
C LYS A 96 12.63 -9.09 7.81
N LEU A 97 13.29 -9.84 6.93
CA LEU A 97 12.73 -10.32 5.67
C LEU A 97 11.71 -11.45 5.85
N ARG A 98 11.60 -12.05 7.05
CA ARG A 98 10.58 -13.07 7.32
C ARG A 98 9.17 -12.57 7.03
N ARG A 99 8.88 -11.31 7.34
CA ARG A 99 7.58 -10.69 7.03
C ARG A 99 7.32 -10.48 5.54
N THR A 100 8.35 -10.51 4.71
CA THR A 100 8.20 -10.46 3.24
C THR A 100 7.74 -11.81 2.69
N LEU A 101 8.01 -12.91 3.41
CA LEU A 101 7.64 -14.28 3.02
C LEU A 101 6.32 -14.77 3.66
N GLN A 102 5.80 -14.09 4.68
CA GLN A 102 4.54 -14.40 5.38
C GLN A 102 3.35 -13.76 4.68
#